data_AF-A0A0B1T4N9-F1
#
_entry.id   AF-A0A0B1T4N9-F1
#
_cell.length_a   1.000
_cell.length_b   1.000
_cell.length_c   1.000
_cell.angle_alpha   90.00
_cell.angle_beta   90.00
_cell.angle_gamma   90.00
#
_symmetry.space_group_name_H-M   'P 1'
#
loop_
_entity.id
_entity.type
_entity.pdbx_description
1 polymer ?
#
loop_
_entity_poly.entity_id
_entity_poly.type
_entity_poly.pdbx_seq_one_letter_code
_entity_poly.pdbx_strand_id
1 'polypeptide(L)'
;MDGETLPICSRFLTRDTAKYKDILLPLQIKSVVVKEGLKGIIYIEAFKQSHVANAINGISALNQFQVTMVPIKEMVDTLRVVKDIPQLKVNSYVRLKRTMYKDDLAQVDWVDVAQSKVNLRIVPRIDYTRMRGALRTEADRNHKVKRRPMPRLFDLDRIKEIGGEVTNDGDFVIFEGNSYRRGFLYKSFPMSAIVSPIF
;
A
#
# COMPACT_ATOMS: atom_id res chain seq x y z
N MET A 1 6.94 -7.11 -4.22
CA MET A 1 8.36 -7.51 -4.25
C MET A 1 8.60 -8.42 -3.07
N ASP A 2 9.31 -9.52 -3.24
CA ASP A 2 9.79 -10.27 -2.10
C ASP A 2 10.94 -9.51 -1.44
N GLY A 3 11.10 -9.65 -0.12
CA GLY A 3 12.13 -8.95 0.64
C GLY A 3 13.57 -9.31 0.22
N GLU A 4 13.75 -10.35 -0.59
CA GLU A 4 15.05 -10.92 -0.95
C GLU A 4 15.60 -10.43 -2.29
N THR A 5 14.78 -9.94 -3.23
CA THR A 5 15.27 -9.56 -4.57
C THR A 5 15.95 -8.18 -4.62
N LEU A 6 15.52 -7.23 -3.79
CA LEU A 6 16.16 -5.91 -3.65
C LEU A 6 17.61 -6.00 -3.11
N PRO A 7 17.91 -6.78 -2.04
CA PRO A 7 19.28 -6.92 -1.56
C PRO A 7 20.19 -7.71 -2.51
N ILE A 8 19.65 -8.49 -3.45
CA ILE A 8 20.45 -9.16 -4.49
C ILE A 8 21.00 -8.13 -5.49
N CYS A 9 20.16 -7.18 -5.92
CA CYS A 9 20.57 -6.15 -6.86
C CYS A 9 21.64 -5.23 -6.27
N SER A 10 21.53 -4.87 -4.99
CA SER A 10 22.57 -4.11 -4.29
C SER A 10 23.88 -4.90 -4.12
N ARG A 11 23.82 -6.23 -4.03
CA ARG A 11 25.00 -7.11 -3.98
C ARG A 11 25.76 -7.18 -5.30
N PHE A 12 25.07 -7.08 -6.45
CA PHE A 12 25.72 -6.89 -7.75
C PHE A 12 26.36 -5.51 -7.84
N LEU A 13 25.65 -4.44 -7.46
CA LEU A 13 26.17 -3.08 -7.50
C LEU A 13 27.41 -2.89 -6.59
N THR A 14 27.42 -3.48 -5.40
CA THR A 14 28.57 -3.40 -4.47
C THR A 14 29.77 -4.25 -4.92
N ARG A 15 29.53 -5.37 -5.62
CA ARG A 15 30.61 -6.15 -6.27
C ARG A 15 31.22 -5.39 -7.45
N ASP A 16 30.39 -4.72 -8.25
CA ASP A 16 30.79 -4.03 -9.47
C ASP A 16 31.52 -2.69 -9.19
N THR A 17 31.13 -1.97 -8.13
CA THR A 17 31.66 -0.61 -7.89
C THR A 17 32.91 -0.52 -7.00
N ALA A 18 33.13 -1.46 -6.07
CA ALA A 18 34.14 -1.29 -5.01
C ALA A 18 35.16 -2.42 -4.83
N LYS A 19 34.85 -3.68 -5.23
CA LYS A 19 35.77 -4.82 -5.03
C LYS A 19 36.44 -5.32 -6.31
N TYR A 20 35.79 -5.19 -7.46
CA TYR A 20 36.27 -5.79 -8.73
C TYR A 20 36.88 -4.80 -9.73
N LYS A 21 36.92 -3.49 -9.41
CA LYS A 21 37.65 -2.52 -10.26
C LYS A 21 39.16 -2.77 -10.29
N ASP A 22 39.71 -3.33 -9.21
CA ASP A 22 41.15 -3.59 -9.03
C ASP A 22 41.53 -5.07 -9.22
N ILE A 23 40.58 -5.94 -9.60
CA ILE A 23 40.82 -7.37 -9.84
C ILE A 23 40.99 -7.58 -11.34
N LEU A 24 41.97 -8.39 -11.76
CA LEU A 24 42.32 -8.70 -13.17
C LEU A 24 41.17 -9.19 -14.07
N LEU A 25 39.97 -9.42 -13.53
CA LEU A 25 38.79 -9.92 -14.22
C LEU A 25 37.54 -9.13 -13.81
N PRO A 26 37.26 -7.98 -14.46
CA PRO A 26 36.03 -7.22 -14.20
C PRO A 26 34.79 -8.03 -14.58
N LEU A 27 33.68 -7.77 -13.89
CA LEU A 27 32.38 -8.34 -14.23
C LEU A 27 31.96 -7.87 -15.63
N GLN A 28 31.58 -8.81 -16.50
CA GLN A 28 31.27 -8.55 -17.91
C GLN A 28 29.75 -8.39 -18.16
N ILE A 29 28.98 -8.16 -17.10
CA ILE A 29 27.56 -7.83 -17.14
C ILE A 29 27.39 -6.31 -17.34
N LYS A 30 26.25 -5.88 -17.89
CA LYS A 30 25.95 -4.47 -18.17
C LYS A 30 24.99 -3.87 -17.16
N SER A 31 23.90 -4.58 -16.88
CA SER A 31 22.87 -4.14 -15.96
C SER A 31 22.17 -5.34 -15.31
N VAL A 32 21.56 -5.10 -14.15
CA VAL A 32 20.68 -6.05 -13.47
C VAL A 32 19.37 -5.34 -13.19
N VAL A 33 18.26 -5.95 -13.60
CA VAL A 33 16.92 -5.37 -13.49
C VAL A 33 16.02 -6.30 -12.69
N VAL A 34 15.28 -5.72 -11.74
CA VAL A 34 14.25 -6.41 -10.97
C VAL A 34 12.91 -5.80 -11.33
N LYS A 35 11.99 -6.59 -11.88
CA LYS A 35 10.65 -6.14 -12.26
C LYS A 35 9.72 -6.15 -11.05
N GLU A 36 9.06 -5.02 -10.78
CA GLU A 36 8.04 -4.96 -9.74
C GLU A 36 6.86 -5.89 -10.07
N GLY A 37 6.45 -6.75 -9.13
CA GLY A 37 5.34 -7.68 -9.30
C GLY A 37 5.75 -9.12 -9.66
N LEU A 38 6.94 -9.32 -10.22
CA LEU A 38 7.52 -10.65 -10.37
C LEU A 38 8.36 -11.02 -9.15
N LYS A 39 8.19 -12.26 -8.70
CA LYS A 39 8.77 -12.82 -7.48
C LYS A 39 9.79 -13.90 -7.87
N GLY A 40 10.97 -13.87 -7.26
CA GLY A 40 12.01 -14.88 -7.48
C GLY A 40 12.77 -14.85 -8.82
N ILE A 41 12.64 -13.79 -9.64
CA ILE A 41 13.34 -13.68 -10.93
C ILE A 41 14.06 -12.33 -11.01
N ILE A 42 15.27 -12.33 -11.56
CA ILE A 42 16.04 -11.15 -11.94
C ILE A 42 16.42 -11.23 -13.42
N TYR A 43 16.55 -10.08 -14.07
CA TYR A 43 17.05 -9.99 -15.44
C TYR A 43 18.47 -9.45 -15.42
N ILE A 44 19.38 -10.10 -16.14
CA ILE A 44 20.79 -9.70 -16.23
C ILE A 44 21.12 -9.44 -17.70
N GLU A 45 21.61 -8.25 -17.98
CA GLU A 45 22.07 -7.87 -19.31
C GLU A 45 23.54 -8.24 -19.49
N ALA A 46 23.86 -9.06 -20.49
CA ALA A 46 25.22 -9.42 -20.84
C ALA A 46 25.31 -9.90 -22.31
N PHE A 47 26.50 -9.82 -22.91
CA PHE A 47 26.73 -10.27 -24.29
C PHE A 47 26.75 -11.80 -24.45
N LYS A 48 27.16 -12.53 -23.39
CA LYS A 48 27.29 -13.99 -23.42
C LYS A 48 26.74 -14.59 -22.13
N GLN A 49 26.17 -15.79 -22.23
CA GLN A 49 25.69 -16.54 -21.08
C GLN A 49 26.82 -16.85 -20.08
N SER A 50 28.05 -17.06 -20.57
CA SER A 50 29.22 -17.28 -19.71
C SER A 50 29.53 -16.10 -18.79
N HIS A 51 29.27 -14.86 -19.25
CA HIS A 51 29.46 -13.67 -18.43
C HIS A 51 28.47 -13.65 -17.25
N VAL A 52 27.23 -14.08 -17.50
CA VAL A 52 26.19 -14.21 -16.48
C VAL A 52 26.56 -15.31 -15.48
N ALA A 53 26.95 -16.50 -15.97
CA ALA A 53 27.36 -17.63 -15.13
C ALA A 53 28.50 -17.26 -14.17
N ASN A 54 29.50 -16.51 -14.66
CA ASN A 54 30.59 -16.03 -13.83
C ASN A 54 30.12 -14.99 -12.80
N ALA A 55 29.19 -14.10 -13.18
CA ALA A 55 28.70 -13.04 -12.31
C ALA A 55 27.80 -13.55 -11.17
N ILE A 56 26.98 -14.57 -11.43
CA ILE A 56 26.10 -15.19 -10.42
C ILE A 56 26.85 -16.16 -9.49
N ASN A 57 28.09 -16.53 -9.85
CA ASN A 57 28.88 -17.45 -9.06
C ASN A 57 29.15 -16.90 -7.65
N GLY A 58 28.94 -17.74 -6.63
CA GLY A 58 29.07 -17.38 -5.22
C GLY A 58 27.97 -16.46 -4.68
N ILE A 59 26.85 -16.27 -5.38
CA ILE A 59 25.64 -15.63 -4.82
C ILE A 59 24.67 -16.72 -4.39
N SER A 60 24.59 -16.97 -3.08
CA SER A 60 23.75 -18.04 -2.50
C SER A 60 22.24 -17.88 -2.76
N ALA A 61 21.80 -16.66 -3.05
CA ALA A 61 20.39 -16.34 -3.32
C ALA A 61 19.97 -16.62 -4.78
N LEU A 62 20.90 -17.00 -5.66
CA LEU A 62 20.62 -17.25 -7.08
C LEU A 62 20.96 -18.70 -7.44
N ASN A 63 20.08 -19.33 -8.22
CA ASN A 63 20.32 -20.66 -8.74
C ASN A 63 21.15 -20.58 -10.03
N GLN A 64 22.39 -21.08 -9.98
CA GLN A 64 23.31 -21.04 -11.12
C GLN A 64 22.88 -21.96 -12.28
N PHE A 65 22.08 -22.98 -12.00
CA PHE A 65 21.62 -23.95 -13.00
C PHE A 65 20.38 -23.48 -13.77
N GLN A 66 19.71 -22.41 -13.32
CA GLN A 66 18.44 -21.94 -13.87
C GLN A 66 18.61 -20.61 -14.61
N VAL A 67 19.49 -20.57 -15.60
CA VAL A 67 19.73 -19.40 -16.45
C VAL A 67 19.08 -19.62 -17.81
N THR A 68 18.04 -18.84 -18.12
CA THR A 68 17.31 -18.91 -19.39
C THR A 68 17.48 -17.62 -20.19
N MET A 69 17.74 -17.74 -21.50
CA MET A 69 17.79 -16.59 -22.40
C MET A 69 16.38 -16.04 -22.64
N VAL A 70 16.21 -14.73 -22.51
CA VAL A 70 14.97 -14.05 -22.88
C VAL A 70 14.93 -13.88 -24.41
N PRO A 71 13.83 -14.26 -25.09
CA PRO A 71 13.68 -14.01 -26.52
C PRO A 71 13.81 -12.53 -26.86
N ILE A 72 14.45 -12.20 -28.00
CA ILE A 72 14.70 -10.82 -28.41
C ILE A 72 13.40 -9.99 -28.49
N LYS A 73 12.29 -10.61 -28.91
CA LYS A 73 10.98 -9.96 -29.03
C LYS A 73 10.39 -9.53 -27.68
N GLU A 74 10.76 -10.21 -26.59
CA GLU A 74 10.21 -10.00 -25.24
C GLU A 74 11.10 -9.07 -24.39
N MET A 75 12.26 -8.64 -24.89
CA MET A 75 13.17 -7.74 -24.16
C MET A 75 12.47 -6.47 -23.68
N VAL A 76 11.62 -5.86 -24.51
CA VAL A 76 10.89 -4.63 -24.14
C VAL A 76 9.91 -4.88 -23.00
N ASP A 77 9.25 -6.04 -22.99
CA ASP A 77 8.29 -6.41 -21.94
C ASP A 77 8.94 -6.67 -20.59
N THR A 78 10.22 -7.07 -20.55
CA THR A 78 10.98 -7.20 -19.30
C THR A 78 11.19 -5.87 -18.60
N LEU A 79 11.27 -4.76 -19.35
CA LEU A 79 11.46 -3.41 -18.83
C LEU A 79 10.14 -2.67 -18.60
N ARG A 80 9.04 -3.16 -19.18
CA ARG A 80 7.73 -2.51 -19.05
C ARG A 80 7.22 -2.59 -17.61
N VAL A 81 7.21 -1.45 -16.93
CA VAL A 81 6.56 -1.29 -15.62
C VAL A 81 5.09 -0.95 -15.85
N VAL A 82 4.22 -1.95 -15.71
CA VAL A 82 2.78 -1.69 -15.61
C VAL A 82 2.52 -1.24 -14.19
N LYS A 83 2.57 0.06 -13.95
CA LYS A 83 1.89 0.62 -12.78
C LYS A 83 0.41 0.49 -13.08
N ASP A 84 -0.20 -0.60 -12.61
CA ASP A 84 -1.65 -0.66 -12.47
C ASP A 84 -2.01 0.41 -11.43
N ILE A 85 -2.12 1.65 -11.89
CA ILE A 85 -2.85 2.67 -11.17
C ILE A 85 -4.29 2.26 -11.40
N PRO A 86 -4.99 1.66 -10.42
CA PRO A 86 -6.39 1.37 -10.59
C PRO A 86 -7.07 2.69 -10.95
N GLN A 87 -7.65 2.77 -12.14
CA GLN A 87 -8.42 3.92 -12.58
C GLN A 87 -9.68 3.95 -11.71
N LEU A 88 -9.55 4.56 -10.53
CA LEU A 88 -10.61 4.67 -9.54
C LEU A 88 -11.64 5.64 -10.09
N LYS A 89 -12.80 5.09 -10.48
CA LYS A 89 -13.93 5.92 -10.90
C LYS A 89 -14.62 6.50 -9.67
N VAL A 90 -15.00 7.76 -9.75
CA VAL A 90 -15.92 8.36 -8.77
C VAL A 90 -17.20 7.53 -8.72
N ASN A 91 -17.78 7.39 -7.52
CA ASN A 91 -18.92 6.52 -7.20
C ASN A 91 -18.68 5.01 -7.27
N SER A 92 -17.49 4.54 -7.65
CA SER A 92 -17.15 3.12 -7.55
C SER A 92 -17.01 2.68 -6.10
N TYR A 93 -17.15 1.38 -5.85
CA TYR A 93 -16.92 0.80 -4.53
C TYR A 93 -15.51 0.28 -4.41
N VAL A 94 -14.90 0.48 -3.25
CA VAL A 94 -13.57 -0.01 -2.86
C VAL A 94 -13.63 -0.72 -1.52
N ARG A 95 -12.67 -1.61 -1.25
CA ARG A 95 -12.52 -2.25 0.06
C ARG A 95 -11.26 -1.75 0.74
N LEU A 96 -11.33 -1.44 2.04
CA LEU A 96 -10.15 -0.98 2.78
C LEU A 96 -9.28 -2.17 3.24
N LYS A 97 -7.96 -2.04 3.07
CA LYS A 97 -6.96 -3.06 3.47
C LYS A 97 -6.44 -2.87 4.89
N ARG A 98 -6.46 -1.63 5.40
CA ARG A 98 -5.82 -1.23 6.65
C ARG A 98 -6.78 -0.40 7.50
N THR A 99 -6.37 -0.07 8.72
CA THR A 99 -7.10 0.75 9.72
C THR A 99 -8.26 0.00 10.40
N MET A 100 -9.04 0.73 11.22
CA MET A 100 -10.25 0.21 11.89
C MET A 100 -11.35 -0.25 10.93
N TYR A 101 -11.31 0.23 9.68
CA TYR A 101 -12.27 -0.08 8.62
C TYR A 101 -11.80 -1.21 7.71
N LYS A 102 -10.83 -2.03 8.16
CA LYS A 102 -10.34 -3.17 7.38
C LYS A 102 -11.51 -4.08 6.97
N ASP A 103 -11.51 -4.44 5.69
CA ASP A 103 -12.53 -5.25 5.02
C ASP A 103 -13.89 -4.57 4.85
N ASP A 104 -14.04 -3.28 5.18
CA ASP A 104 -15.28 -2.56 4.93
C ASP A 104 -15.40 -2.10 3.48
N LEU A 105 -16.64 -2.08 3.00
CA LEU A 105 -16.99 -1.49 1.71
C LEU A 105 -17.13 0.02 1.85
N ALA A 106 -16.52 0.75 0.94
CA ALA A 106 -16.53 2.19 0.87
C ALA A 106 -16.84 2.63 -0.56
N GLN A 107 -17.48 3.78 -0.71
CA GLN A 107 -17.67 4.38 -2.03
C GLN A 107 -16.66 5.52 -2.24
N VAL A 108 -16.11 5.61 -3.44
CA VAL A 108 -15.22 6.69 -3.85
C VAL A 108 -16.04 7.96 -4.06
N ASP A 109 -15.80 8.99 -3.26
CA ASP A 109 -16.42 10.30 -3.39
C ASP A 109 -15.60 11.20 -4.31
N TRP A 110 -14.30 11.29 -4.04
CA TRP A 110 -13.37 12.07 -4.85
C TRP A 110 -11.96 11.48 -4.81
N VAL A 111 -11.18 11.69 -5.88
CA VAL A 111 -9.85 11.14 -6.05
C VAL A 111 -8.85 12.28 -6.24
N ASP A 112 -7.86 12.36 -5.36
CA ASP A 112 -6.71 13.27 -5.50
C ASP A 112 -5.53 12.51 -6.09
N VAL A 113 -5.37 12.61 -7.41
CA VAL A 113 -4.27 11.96 -8.13
C VAL A 113 -2.92 12.59 -7.75
N ALA A 114 -2.88 13.90 -7.48
CA ALA A 114 -1.64 14.61 -7.17
C ALA A 114 -1.08 14.19 -5.80
N GLN A 115 -1.96 14.02 -4.80
CA GLN A 115 -1.55 13.61 -3.46
C GLN A 115 -1.63 12.09 -3.22
N SER A 116 -2.01 11.30 -4.22
CA SER A 116 -2.26 9.85 -4.07
C SER A 116 -3.22 9.52 -2.92
N LYS A 117 -4.24 10.35 -2.73
CA LYS A 117 -5.28 10.20 -1.71
C LYS A 117 -6.65 10.02 -2.35
N VAL A 118 -7.53 9.35 -1.64
CA VAL A 118 -8.91 9.12 -2.04
C VAL A 118 -9.83 9.47 -0.89
N ASN A 119 -10.84 10.27 -1.16
CA ASN A 119 -11.90 10.57 -0.21
C ASN A 119 -12.99 9.53 -0.36
N LEU A 120 -13.29 8.86 0.75
CA LEU A 120 -14.22 7.74 0.79
C LEU A 120 -15.44 8.07 1.63
N ARG A 121 -16.60 7.63 1.16
CA ARG A 121 -17.86 7.56 1.89
C ARG A 121 -18.02 6.16 2.50
N ILE A 122 -18.03 6.07 3.83
CA ILE A 122 -18.04 4.81 4.58
C ILE A 122 -19.11 4.85 5.66
N VAL A 123 -19.64 3.69 6.05
CA VAL A 123 -20.47 3.56 7.26
C VAL A 123 -19.57 3.69 8.50
N PRO A 124 -19.84 4.64 9.40
CA PRO A 124 -19.00 4.81 10.56
C PRO A 124 -19.12 3.66 11.57
N ARG A 125 -18.09 3.54 12.40
CA ARG A 125 -18.02 2.56 13.50
C ARG A 125 -17.73 3.29 14.80
N ILE A 126 -18.78 3.89 15.37
CA ILE A 126 -18.69 4.69 16.59
C ILE A 126 -19.21 3.89 17.78
N ASP A 127 -18.51 4.00 18.89
CA ASP A 127 -18.95 3.44 20.16
C ASP A 127 -19.79 4.45 20.94
N TYR A 128 -21.10 4.24 20.90
CA TYR A 128 -22.11 5.03 21.62
C TYR A 128 -22.26 4.63 23.10
N THR A 129 -21.56 3.61 23.58
CA THR A 129 -21.64 3.21 25.00
C THR A 129 -20.68 4.00 25.87
N ARG A 130 -19.60 4.48 25.27
CA ARG A 130 -18.54 5.20 25.95
C ARG A 130 -18.93 6.68 26.08
N MET A 131 -18.96 7.20 27.29
CA MET A 131 -19.27 8.61 27.54
C MET A 131 -18.16 9.54 27.01
N ARG A 132 -18.51 10.80 26.72
CA ARG A 132 -17.66 11.84 26.13
C ARG A 132 -17.79 13.14 26.91
N GLY A 133 -16.85 14.07 26.67
CA GLY A 133 -16.83 15.38 27.31
C GLY A 133 -16.83 15.30 28.84
N ALA A 134 -17.71 16.08 29.46
CA ALA A 134 -17.89 16.19 30.91
C ALA A 134 -18.46 14.91 31.57
N LEU A 135 -19.08 14.01 30.79
CA LEU A 135 -19.64 12.75 31.29
C LEU A 135 -18.61 11.60 31.30
N ARG A 136 -17.35 11.86 30.93
CA ARG A 136 -16.28 10.85 30.92
C ARG A 136 -15.92 10.37 32.32
N THR A 137 -16.01 9.06 32.53
CA THR A 137 -15.51 8.40 33.75
C THR A 137 -14.02 8.03 33.62
N GLU A 138 -13.33 7.73 34.73
CA GLU A 138 -11.94 7.24 34.69
C GLU A 138 -11.79 5.95 33.88
N ALA A 139 -12.80 5.07 33.92
CA ALA A 139 -12.84 3.86 33.11
C ALA A 139 -12.88 4.17 31.59
N ASP A 140 -13.57 5.23 31.17
CA ASP A 140 -13.62 5.67 29.78
C ASP A 140 -12.30 6.25 29.28
N ARG A 141 -11.47 6.81 30.18
CA ARG A 141 -10.15 7.35 29.84
C ARG A 141 -9.15 6.23 29.52
N ASN A 142 -9.21 5.14 30.27
CA ASN A 142 -8.37 3.95 30.07
C ASN A 142 -8.97 2.91 29.11
N HIS A 143 -10.14 3.20 28.53
CA HIS A 143 -10.81 2.28 27.61
C HIS A 143 -10.03 2.15 26.29
N LYS A 144 -9.18 1.12 26.22
CA LYS A 144 -8.66 0.62 24.95
C LYS A 144 -9.79 -0.12 24.24
N VAL A 145 -10.22 0.40 23.09
CA VAL A 145 -11.23 -0.24 22.24
C VAL A 145 -10.70 -1.61 21.80
N LYS A 146 -11.02 -2.66 22.57
CA LYS A 146 -10.56 -4.04 22.31
C LYS A 146 -11.34 -4.70 21.16
N ARG A 147 -12.51 -4.17 20.81
CA ARG A 147 -13.37 -4.71 19.74
C ARG A 147 -13.77 -3.61 18.78
N ARG A 148 -13.72 -3.90 17.47
CA ARG A 148 -14.23 -3.03 16.42
C ARG A 148 -15.73 -2.77 16.66
N PRO A 149 -16.18 -1.50 16.80
CA PRO A 149 -17.60 -1.20 16.94
C PRO A 149 -18.39 -1.69 15.72
N MET A 150 -19.67 -2.02 15.94
CA MET A 150 -20.56 -2.43 14.87
C MET A 150 -20.77 -1.28 13.88
N PRO A 151 -20.89 -1.55 12.57
CA PRO A 151 -21.12 -0.50 11.59
C PRO A 151 -22.55 0.04 11.76
N ARG A 152 -22.68 1.35 11.94
CA ARG A 152 -23.96 2.03 12.10
C ARG A 152 -23.88 3.43 11.53
N LEU A 153 -24.97 3.93 10.96
CA LEU A 153 -25.05 5.33 10.53
C LEU A 153 -24.85 6.26 11.71
N PHE A 154 -24.17 7.38 11.45
CA PHE A 154 -23.99 8.45 12.41
C PHE A 154 -25.34 9.02 12.83
N ASP A 155 -25.50 9.21 14.13
CA ASP A 155 -26.73 9.61 14.80
C ASP A 155 -26.39 10.76 15.74
N LEU A 156 -26.86 11.96 15.39
CA LEU A 156 -26.49 13.19 16.08
C LEU A 156 -27.02 13.22 17.52
N ASP A 157 -28.24 12.73 17.74
CA ASP A 157 -28.92 12.81 19.02
C ASP A 157 -28.22 11.90 20.04
N ARG A 158 -27.87 10.68 19.62
CA ARG A 158 -27.09 9.76 20.47
C ARG A 158 -25.70 10.28 20.82
N ILE A 159 -25.05 11.05 19.94
CA ILE A 159 -23.76 11.66 20.26
C ILE A 159 -23.92 12.75 21.33
N LYS A 160 -25.00 13.53 21.27
CA LYS A 160 -25.30 14.54 22.30
C LYS A 160 -25.64 13.88 23.65
N GLU A 161 -26.41 12.78 23.64
CA GLU A 161 -26.75 12.03 24.85
C GLU A 161 -25.51 11.54 25.62
N ILE A 162 -24.48 11.08 24.91
CA ILE A 162 -23.22 10.64 25.54
C ILE A 162 -22.27 11.80 25.90
N GLY A 163 -22.69 13.06 25.71
CA GLY A 163 -21.87 14.25 25.97
C GLY A 163 -20.79 14.51 24.91
N GLY A 164 -20.99 14.05 23.68
CA GLY A 164 -20.11 14.32 22.56
C GLY A 164 -20.31 15.73 22.00
N GLU A 165 -19.22 16.48 21.86
CA GLU A 165 -19.24 17.78 21.20
C GLU A 165 -19.21 17.63 19.68
N VAL A 166 -20.09 18.37 19.02
CA VAL A 166 -20.29 18.30 17.58
C VAL A 166 -20.28 19.72 17.03
N THR A 167 -19.51 19.94 15.95
CA THR A 167 -19.46 21.20 15.23
C THR A 167 -20.14 21.04 13.87
N ASN A 168 -20.90 22.03 13.43
CA ASN A 168 -21.47 22.01 12.08
C ASN A 168 -20.60 22.86 11.15
N ASP A 169 -20.22 22.27 10.02
CA ASP A 169 -19.48 22.92 8.94
C ASP A 169 -20.28 22.79 7.63
N GLY A 170 -21.22 23.72 7.45
CA GLY A 170 -22.21 23.69 6.37
C GLY A 170 -23.06 22.41 6.39
N ASP A 171 -22.92 21.60 5.35
CA ASP A 171 -23.61 20.31 5.18
C ASP A 171 -22.99 19.17 6.01
N PHE A 172 -21.79 19.39 6.56
CA PHE A 172 -21.05 18.39 7.32
C PHE A 172 -21.18 18.61 8.82
N VAL A 173 -21.25 17.49 9.52
CA VAL A 173 -21.22 17.42 10.97
C VAL A 173 -19.85 16.90 11.35
N ILE A 174 -19.09 17.65 12.14
CA ILE A 174 -17.74 17.29 12.58
C ILE A 174 -17.83 16.74 14.01
N PHE A 175 -17.35 15.50 14.17
CA PHE A 175 -17.26 14.84 15.47
C PHE A 175 -15.93 14.08 15.58
N GLU A 176 -15.20 14.30 16.68
CA GLU A 176 -13.87 13.73 16.93
C GLU A 176 -12.89 13.89 15.74
N GLY A 177 -12.92 15.06 15.08
CA GLY A 177 -12.07 15.37 13.92
C GLY A 177 -12.42 14.61 12.63
N ASN A 178 -13.59 13.97 12.58
CA ASN A 178 -14.11 13.31 11.39
C ASN A 178 -15.37 14.01 10.90
N SER A 179 -15.54 14.07 9.57
CA SER A 179 -16.67 14.73 8.92
C SER A 179 -17.75 13.72 8.53
N TYR A 180 -18.99 14.00 8.92
CA TYR A 180 -20.15 13.16 8.68
C TYR A 180 -21.20 13.91 7.86
N ARG A 181 -21.84 13.22 6.92
CA ARG A 181 -22.93 13.79 6.11
C ARG A 181 -23.97 12.71 5.83
N ARG A 182 -25.24 13.00 6.11
CA ARG A 182 -26.37 12.07 5.96
C ARG A 182 -26.11 10.70 6.61
N GLY A 183 -25.46 10.68 7.78
CA GLY A 183 -25.15 9.44 8.51
C GLY A 183 -23.86 8.72 8.05
N PHE A 184 -23.25 9.10 6.93
CA PHE A 184 -22.01 8.50 6.43
C PHE A 184 -20.78 9.30 6.85
N LEU A 185 -19.66 8.61 7.04
CA LEU A 185 -18.35 9.19 7.26
C LEU A 185 -17.68 9.53 5.93
N TYR A 186 -17.17 10.74 5.82
CA TYR A 186 -16.33 11.20 4.72
C TYR A 186 -14.91 11.38 5.24
N LYS A 187 -13.98 10.55 4.72
CA LYS A 187 -12.59 10.56 5.20
C LYS A 187 -11.60 10.25 4.08
N SER A 188 -10.46 10.93 4.13
CA SER A 188 -9.36 10.74 3.19
C SER A 188 -8.48 9.57 3.60
N PHE A 189 -8.16 8.70 2.64
CA PHE A 189 -7.27 7.56 2.80
C PHE A 189 -6.20 7.57 1.69
N PRO A 190 -5.00 7.04 1.93
CA PRO A 190 -4.02 6.87 0.86
C PRO A 190 -4.49 5.78 -0.10
N MET A 191 -4.22 5.93 -1.41
CA MET A 191 -4.60 4.94 -2.43
C MET A 191 -3.99 3.55 -2.16
N SER A 192 -2.84 3.48 -1.48
CA SER A 192 -2.22 2.22 -1.09
C SER A 192 -3.01 1.43 -0.03
N ALA A 193 -3.93 2.08 0.70
CA ALA A 193 -4.74 1.45 1.73
C ALA A 193 -6.06 0.86 1.21
N ILE A 194 -6.35 0.96 -0.09
CA ILE A 194 -7.56 0.43 -0.71
C ILE A 194 -7.27 -0.73 -1.67
N VAL A 195 -8.26 -1.59 -1.86
CA VAL A 195 -8.37 -2.54 -2.97
C VAL A 195 -9.54 -2.08 -3.82
N SER A 196 -9.37 -2.03 -5.13
CA SER A 196 -10.53 -2.10 -6.02
C SER A 196 -11.10 -3.53 -5.92
N PRO A 197 -12.36 -3.73 -5.52
CA PRO A 197 -13.04 -5.00 -5.73
C PRO A 197 -13.09 -5.24 -7.24
N ILE A 198 -12.83 -6.47 -7.62
CA ILE A 198 -13.10 -6.99 -8.94
C ILE A 198 -14.60 -7.33 -8.90
N PHE A 199 -15.43 -6.48 -9.47
CA PHE A 199 -16.83 -6.80 -9.78
C PHE A 199 -16.95 -6.89 -11.30
#